data_AF-A0A2N7Y631-F1
#
_entry.id   AF-A0A2N7Y631-F1
#
_cell.length_a   1.000
_cell.length_b   1.000
_cell.length_c   1.000
_cell.angle_alpha   90.00
_cell.angle_beta   90.00
_cell.angle_gamma   90.00
#
_symmetry.space_group_name_H-M   'P 1'
#
loop_
_entity.id
_entity.type
_entity.pdbx_description
1 polymer ?
#
loop_
_entity_poly.entity_id
_entity_poly.type
_entity_poly.pdbx_seq_one_letter_code
_entity_poly.pdbx_strand_id
1 'polypeptide(L)'
;MRMVVIGALVLASLAGCAGSKMKEARTGAPYKTLASDKAPLVVAQCIQFGWQDEAVFGVDAGGFMEPAQAGGFTIYTTAGDYFVDVRSAGAGASVNYYAAQDDYPAKRRLAALATCL
;
A
#
# COMPACT_ATOMS: atom_id res chain seq x y z
N MET A 1 -11.75 35.86 -29.41
CA MET A 1 -10.88 34.70 -29.70
C MET A 1 -9.49 34.95 -29.13
N ARG A 2 -9.24 34.54 -27.87
CA ARG A 2 -7.90 34.53 -27.23
C ARG A 2 -7.88 33.77 -25.90
N MET A 3 -8.87 32.90 -25.71
CA MET A 3 -8.91 31.93 -24.62
C MET A 3 -8.81 30.56 -25.28
N VAL A 4 -8.15 29.60 -24.63
CA VAL A 4 -7.88 28.21 -25.07
C VAL A 4 -6.45 28.00 -25.63
N VAL A 5 -5.40 28.25 -24.84
CA VAL A 5 -4.10 27.55 -25.00
C VAL A 5 -3.36 27.34 -23.66
N ILE A 6 -4.02 27.38 -22.50
CA ILE A 6 -3.38 27.14 -21.19
C ILE A 6 -4.17 26.08 -20.42
N GLY A 7 -4.37 24.91 -21.03
CA GLY A 7 -5.25 23.87 -20.48
C GLY A 7 -4.76 22.44 -20.70
N ALA A 8 -3.48 22.24 -21.01
CA ALA A 8 -2.91 20.92 -21.19
C ALA A 8 -1.45 20.93 -20.73
N LEU A 9 -1.05 19.86 -20.02
CA LEU A 9 0.29 19.57 -19.48
C LEU A 9 0.66 20.18 -18.11
N VAL A 10 -0.07 19.80 -17.04
CA VAL A 10 0.57 19.41 -15.76
C VAL A 10 -0.27 18.30 -15.09
N LEU A 11 -0.32 17.11 -15.69
CA LEU A 11 -0.90 15.92 -15.04
C LEU A 11 0.15 14.87 -14.66
N ALA A 12 1.42 15.17 -14.91
CA ALA A 12 2.53 14.27 -14.62
C ALA A 12 3.45 14.92 -13.58
N SER A 13 3.29 14.51 -12.30
CA SER A 13 4.33 14.44 -11.26
C SER A 13 3.84 14.80 -9.84
N LEU A 14 2.75 14.20 -9.36
CA LEU A 14 2.55 14.01 -7.91
C LEU A 14 2.78 12.55 -7.50
N ALA A 15 3.71 11.86 -8.17
CA ALA A 15 4.35 10.71 -7.54
C ALA A 15 5.18 11.26 -6.37
N GLY A 16 4.54 11.48 -5.22
CA GLY A 16 5.19 11.99 -4.02
C GLY A 16 6.34 11.07 -3.60
N CYS A 17 7.19 11.54 -2.69
CA CYS A 17 8.38 10.81 -2.24
C CYS A 17 8.10 9.37 -1.77
N ALA A 18 6.88 9.07 -1.30
CA ALA A 18 6.46 7.70 -1.00
C ALA A 18 6.37 6.82 -2.27
N GLY A 19 5.82 7.36 -3.36
CA GLY A 19 5.66 6.63 -4.62
C GLY A 19 6.98 6.19 -5.26
N SER A 20 8.02 7.04 -5.24
CA SER A 20 9.34 6.68 -5.75
C SER A 20 10.01 5.60 -4.91
N LYS A 21 9.96 5.71 -3.58
CA LYS A 21 10.45 4.69 -2.64
C LYS A 21 9.76 3.33 -2.84
N MET A 22 8.42 3.32 -2.90
CA MET A 22 7.65 2.09 -3.10
C MET A 22 7.93 1.45 -4.46
N LYS A 23 8.16 2.24 -5.50
CA LYS A 23 8.55 1.72 -6.82
C LYS A 23 9.92 1.05 -6.77
N GLU A 24 10.89 1.65 -6.09
CA GLU A 24 12.22 1.07 -5.90
C GLU A 24 12.15 -0.23 -5.10
N ALA A 25 11.40 -0.26 -3.99
CA ALA A 25 11.25 -1.45 -3.15
C ALA A 25 10.68 -2.66 -3.91
N ARG A 26 9.80 -2.45 -4.90
CA ARG A 26 9.24 -3.51 -5.77
C ARG A 26 10.26 -4.14 -6.72
N THR A 27 11.44 -3.55 -6.91
CA THR A 27 12.53 -4.16 -7.69
C THR A 27 13.24 -5.26 -6.89
N GLY A 28 13.14 -5.22 -5.56
CA GLY A 28 13.60 -6.26 -4.66
C GLY A 28 12.52 -7.30 -4.34
N ALA A 29 12.82 -8.16 -3.36
CA ALA A 29 11.85 -9.12 -2.84
C ALA A 29 10.95 -8.47 -1.77
N PRO A 30 9.65 -8.85 -1.70
CA PRO A 30 8.80 -8.50 -0.57
C PRO A 30 9.42 -8.96 0.75
N TYR A 31 9.22 -8.19 1.81
CA TYR A 31 9.58 -8.60 3.17
C TYR A 31 8.82 -9.87 3.58
N LYS A 32 7.53 -9.97 3.19
CA LYS A 32 6.73 -11.20 3.25
C LYS A 32 5.75 -11.30 2.09
N THR A 33 5.53 -12.52 1.62
CA THR A 33 4.43 -12.87 0.72
C THR A 33 3.46 -13.76 1.48
N LEU A 34 2.18 -13.41 1.44
CA LEU A 34 1.08 -14.12 2.09
C LEU A 34 -0.05 -14.36 1.09
N ALA A 35 -0.98 -15.23 1.46
CA ALA A 35 -2.18 -15.53 0.69
C ALA A 35 -3.41 -15.38 1.57
N SER A 36 -4.55 -15.06 0.95
CA SER A 36 -5.86 -15.01 1.60
C SER A 36 -6.91 -15.62 0.69
N ASP A 37 -7.86 -16.33 1.28
CA ASP A 37 -9.04 -16.85 0.56
C ASP A 37 -10.12 -15.78 0.35
N LYS A 38 -9.91 -14.56 0.86
CA LYS A 38 -10.84 -13.43 0.76
C LYS A 38 -10.61 -12.64 -0.53
N ALA A 39 -11.65 -11.91 -0.95
CA ALA A 39 -11.56 -11.03 -2.10
C ALA A 39 -10.52 -9.91 -1.88
N PRO A 40 -9.73 -9.52 -2.91
CA PRO A 40 -8.68 -8.51 -2.79
C PRO A 40 -9.12 -7.18 -2.14
N LEU A 41 -10.31 -6.68 -2.48
CA LEU A 41 -10.83 -5.44 -1.89
C LEU A 41 -11.09 -5.58 -0.38
N VAL A 42 -11.62 -6.71 0.06
CA VAL A 42 -11.91 -6.98 1.48
C VAL A 42 -10.62 -7.04 2.28
N VAL A 43 -9.62 -7.75 1.76
CA VAL A 43 -8.28 -7.82 2.37
C VAL A 43 -7.67 -6.44 2.44
N ALA A 44 -7.70 -5.68 1.33
CA ALA A 44 -7.13 -4.35 1.27
C ALA A 44 -7.77 -3.39 2.27
N GLN A 45 -9.10 -3.38 2.37
CA GLN A 45 -9.83 -2.51 3.29
C GLN A 45 -9.53 -2.84 4.75
N CYS A 46 -9.50 -4.13 5.08
CA CYS A 46 -9.12 -4.56 6.43
C CYS A 46 -7.71 -4.08 6.80
N ILE A 47 -6.74 -4.23 5.90
CA ILE A 47 -5.36 -3.78 6.15
C ILE A 47 -5.32 -2.26 6.32
N GLN A 48 -6.03 -1.51 5.46
CA GLN A 48 -6.10 -0.06 5.57
C GLN A 48 -6.59 0.37 6.95
N PHE A 49 -7.75 -0.14 7.39
CA PHE A 49 -8.32 0.22 8.69
C PHE A 49 -7.46 -0.26 9.85
N GLY A 50 -6.93 -1.49 9.79
CA GLY A 50 -6.05 -2.01 10.82
C GLY A 50 -4.77 -1.18 10.99
N TRP A 51 -4.25 -0.61 9.91
CA TRP A 51 -3.07 0.26 9.94
C TRP A 51 -3.37 1.72 10.33
N GLN A 52 -4.65 2.10 10.38
CA GLN A 52 -5.13 3.38 10.93
C GLN A 52 -5.50 3.26 12.42
N ASP A 53 -5.39 2.10 13.04
CA ASP A 53 -5.71 1.91 14.45
C ASP A 53 -4.65 2.58 15.36
N GLU A 54 -5.03 3.73 15.92
CA GLU A 54 -4.21 4.51 16.86
C GLU A 54 -3.94 3.76 18.17
N ALA A 55 -4.79 2.81 18.58
CA ALA A 55 -4.52 1.98 19.76
C ALA A 55 -3.33 1.03 19.53
N VAL A 56 -3.06 0.66 18.28
CA VAL A 56 -1.96 -0.23 17.89
C VAL A 56 -0.72 0.57 17.46
N PHE A 57 -0.90 1.66 16.72
CA PHE A 57 0.21 2.39 16.08
C PHE A 57 0.47 3.79 16.63
N GLY A 58 -0.37 4.31 17.52
CA GLY A 58 -0.21 5.66 18.08
C GLY A 58 -0.10 6.71 16.97
N VAL A 59 0.92 7.59 17.06
CA VAL A 59 1.18 8.64 16.07
C VAL A 59 1.62 8.11 14.70
N ASP A 60 2.04 6.84 14.62
CA ASP A 60 2.40 6.18 13.36
C ASP A 60 1.18 5.52 12.69
N ALA A 61 -0.02 5.64 13.27
CA ALA A 61 -1.25 5.20 12.63
C ALA A 61 -1.45 5.95 11.31
N GLY A 62 -1.51 5.20 10.22
CA GLY A 62 -1.45 5.75 8.88
C GLY A 62 -1.48 4.64 7.85
N GLY A 63 -2.68 4.21 7.49
CA GLY A 63 -2.94 3.30 6.37
C GLY A 63 -3.71 4.04 5.29
N PHE A 64 -3.10 4.24 4.13
CA PHE A 64 -3.76 4.81 2.96
C PHE A 64 -3.89 3.74 1.89
N MET A 65 -4.96 3.77 1.11
CA MET A 65 -5.18 2.83 0.01
C MET A 65 -5.28 3.59 -1.31
N GLU A 66 -4.61 3.07 -2.32
CA GLU A 66 -4.80 3.48 -3.72
C GLU A 66 -5.02 2.26 -4.63
N PRO A 67 -5.76 2.41 -5.74
CA PRO A 67 -5.79 1.40 -6.80
C PRO A 67 -4.40 1.21 -7.40
N ALA A 68 -4.00 -0.03 -7.63
CA ALA A 68 -2.71 -0.31 -8.27
C ALA A 68 -2.83 -0.31 -9.81
N GLN A 69 -1.76 0.14 -10.49
CA GLN A 69 -1.72 0.29 -11.96
C GLN A 69 -2.00 -1.01 -12.72
N ALA A 70 -1.64 -2.17 -12.17
CA ALA A 70 -1.86 -3.49 -12.76
C ALA A 70 -3.11 -4.20 -12.20
N GLY A 71 -4.02 -3.46 -11.57
CA GLY A 71 -5.16 -4.00 -10.82
C GLY A 71 -4.80 -4.39 -9.39
N GLY A 72 -5.83 -4.49 -8.55
CA GLY A 72 -5.67 -4.66 -7.10
C GLY A 72 -5.43 -3.33 -6.38
N PHE A 73 -4.85 -3.40 -5.19
CA PHE A 73 -4.71 -2.27 -4.27
C PHE A 73 -3.31 -2.17 -3.70
N THR A 74 -2.86 -0.94 -3.45
CA THR A 74 -1.65 -0.67 -2.66
C THR A 74 -2.10 -0.02 -1.35
N ILE A 75 -1.71 -0.60 -0.22
CA ILE A 75 -1.93 -0.01 1.10
C ILE A 75 -0.58 0.47 1.60
N TYR A 76 -0.45 1.71 2.05
CA TYR A 76 0.85 2.29 2.39
C TYR A 76 0.76 3.26 3.55
N THR A 77 1.90 3.49 4.21
CA THR A 77 2.06 4.56 5.20
C THR A 77 2.49 5.87 4.54
N THR A 78 2.27 7.02 5.18
CA THR A 78 2.58 8.35 4.62
C THR A 78 4.01 8.46 4.05
N ALA A 79 4.99 7.87 4.73
CA ALA A 79 6.39 7.91 4.32
C ALA A 79 6.76 6.88 3.23
N GLY A 80 5.89 5.91 2.96
CA GLY A 80 6.14 4.79 2.04
C GLY A 80 7.13 3.75 2.57
N ASP A 81 7.54 3.84 3.84
CA ASP A 81 8.50 2.91 4.44
C ASP A 81 7.87 1.52 4.71
N TYR A 82 6.54 1.46 4.77
CA TYR A 82 5.77 0.21 4.84
C TYR A 82 4.62 0.27 3.84
N PHE A 83 4.50 -0.75 3.00
CA PHE A 83 3.37 -0.86 2.09
C PHE A 83 3.08 -2.32 1.72
N VAL A 84 1.87 -2.53 1.20
CA VAL A 84 1.33 -3.84 0.85
C VAL A 84 0.71 -3.74 -0.53
N ASP A 85 1.14 -4.61 -1.42
CA ASP A 85 0.43 -4.86 -2.67
C ASP A 85 -0.52 -6.04 -2.49
N VAL A 86 -1.82 -5.80 -2.66
CA VAL A 86 -2.85 -6.83 -2.71
C VAL A 86 -3.27 -7.02 -4.16
N ARG A 87 -3.17 -8.24 -4.68
CA ARG A 87 -3.52 -8.60 -6.06
C ARG A 87 -4.46 -9.80 -6.06
N SER A 88 -5.26 -9.94 -7.10
CA SER A 88 -6.11 -11.13 -7.29
C SER A 88 -5.23 -12.37 -7.50
N ALA A 89 -5.59 -13.48 -6.85
CA ALA A 89 -4.95 -14.78 -7.01
C ALA A 89 -6.01 -15.89 -6.95
N GLY A 90 -6.43 -16.38 -8.12
CA GLY A 90 -7.54 -17.34 -8.21
C GLY A 90 -8.83 -16.74 -7.64
N ALA A 91 -9.45 -17.45 -6.69
CA ALA A 91 -10.64 -16.98 -5.97
C ALA A 91 -10.32 -16.00 -4.82
N GLY A 92 -9.05 -15.88 -4.44
CA GLY A 92 -8.59 -15.09 -3.30
C GLY A 92 -7.63 -13.97 -3.70
N ALA A 93 -6.70 -13.67 -2.78
CA ALA A 93 -5.73 -12.60 -2.95
C ALA A 93 -4.29 -13.04 -2.61
N SER A 94 -3.34 -12.56 -3.38
CA SER A 94 -1.92 -12.54 -3.00
C SER A 94 -1.59 -11.21 -2.34
N VAL A 95 -0.78 -11.27 -1.28
CA VAL A 95 -0.46 -10.13 -0.43
C VAL A 95 1.05 -10.05 -0.28
N ASN A 96 1.66 -9.05 -0.91
CA ASN A 96 3.09 -8.78 -0.82
C ASN A 96 3.32 -7.58 0.10
N TYR A 97 3.90 -7.83 1.27
CA TYR A 97 4.24 -6.82 2.25
C TYR A 97 5.71 -6.41 2.10
N TYR A 98 5.97 -5.11 2.06
CA TYR A 98 7.29 -4.50 1.95
C TYR A 98 7.53 -3.61 3.17
N ALA A 99 8.74 -3.70 3.71
CA ALA A 99 9.22 -2.89 4.82
C ALA A 99 10.63 -2.39 4.50
N ALA A 100 10.91 -1.13 4.81
CA ALA A 100 12.23 -0.53 4.60
C ALA A 100 13.33 -1.20 5.45
N GLN A 101 12.97 -1.73 6.62
CA GLN A 101 13.90 -2.38 7.55
C GLN A 101 13.19 -3.48 8.38
N ASP A 102 13.95 -4.48 8.85
CA ASP A 102 13.45 -5.54 9.74
C ASP A 102 13.47 -5.08 11.20
N ASP A 103 12.41 -4.38 11.62
CA ASP A 103 12.30 -3.83 12.97
C ASP A 103 10.95 -4.15 13.63
N TYR A 104 10.74 -3.59 14.82
CA TYR A 104 9.53 -3.80 15.58
C TYR A 104 8.27 -3.21 14.88
N PRO A 105 8.29 -1.97 14.36
CA PRO A 105 7.23 -1.45 13.49
C PRO A 105 6.87 -2.36 12.32
N ALA A 106 7.85 -2.91 11.60
CA ALA A 106 7.61 -3.84 10.49
C ALA A 106 6.87 -5.09 10.95
N LYS A 107 7.33 -5.70 12.05
CA LYS A 107 6.70 -6.90 12.64
C LYS A 107 5.30 -6.62 13.15
N ARG A 108 5.07 -5.45 13.76
CA ARG A 108 3.74 -5.04 14.26
C ARG A 108 2.76 -4.82 13.11
N ARG A 109 3.19 -4.18 12.01
CA ARG A 109 2.35 -4.01 10.81
C ARG A 109 2.05 -5.31 10.11
N LEU A 110 3.03 -6.22 10.05
CA LEU A 110 2.81 -7.58 9.54
C LEU A 110 1.80 -8.35 10.41
N ALA A 111 1.90 -8.24 11.74
CA ALA A 111 0.94 -8.88 12.64
C ALA A 111 -0.48 -8.35 12.45
N ALA A 112 -0.65 -7.03 12.35
CA ALA A 112 -1.95 -6.41 12.04
C ALA A 112 -2.49 -6.80 10.66
N LEU A 113 -1.60 -6.93 9.66
CA LEU A 113 -1.98 -7.42 8.33
C LEU A 113 -2.42 -8.89 8.36
N ALA A 114 -1.76 -9.73 9.16
CA ALA A 114 -2.05 -11.16 9.22
C ALA A 114 -3.45 -11.49 9.76
N THR A 115 -4.06 -10.59 10.55
CA THR A 115 -5.45 -10.78 11.04
C THR A 115 -6.49 -10.55 9.94
N CYS A 116 -6.10 -9.94 8.81
CA CYS A 116 -6.99 -9.61 7.71
C CYS A 116 -7.12 -10.72 6.67
N LEU A 117 -6.23 -11.71 6.68
CA LEU A 117 -6.16 -12.78 5.68
C LEU A 117 -7.27 -13.82 5.85
#